data_AF-A0A255S9C5-F1
#
_entry.id   AF-A0A255S9C5-F1
#
_cell.length_a   1.000
_cell.length_b   1.000
_cell.length_c   1.000
_cell.angle_alpha   90.00
_cell.angle_beta   90.00
_cell.angle_gamma   90.00
#
_symmetry.space_group_name_H-M   'P 1'
#
loop_
_entity.id
_entity.type
_entity.pdbx_description
1 polymer ?
#
loop_
_entity_poly.entity_id
_entity_poly.type
_entity_poly.pdbx_seq_one_letter_code
_entity_poly.pdbx_strand_id
1 'polypeptide(L)'
;MKKRFTACLTTLILCVLFSISASADVVVVNGISYDISGTTATVKSCDVNYSGGLVIPESITFENSTYSVTSIGVGAFYGCSSLTSVTIPNSVTSIGNQAFYGCSSLTSVTIPNSVTSIGNSAFSRCRSLTSVTIPNSVTSIGNAAFSGCSSLTSVTIPNSVTSIGNSAFSECSGLTSVTIPNSVTSIGNSAFYRCSSLTSVTIPNSVTSIGNAAFSGCSGLTHPIIVNDMFVFLPTGYEGHYSIPENISTIIGGAFYGCSSLTSVTIPNSVTSIKNSTFYECSSLTSVTIPNSVTSIESWAFYGCSSLTSVTIPNSVTSIGVGAFYGCSSLTSVTIPNSVTSIGNSAFYGCSSLTSVTIPNSVTSIGNGAFKNCGNIENFFCYAEEVPSASYNAFDGFSNDATLYVPASAIEAYKTTEPWSEFGTIKAIDTTEGVESVKDRVISIQSASGFVNISGLNNNETVSFYALDGKALGTAKSIDGNVSFSAKQGTIVVARIGKESVKIAVE
;
A
#
# COMPACT_ATOMS: atom_id res chain seq x y z
N MET A 1 -34.66 -77.84 50.85
CA MET A 1 -35.17 -76.89 51.88
C MET A 1 -34.54 -75.52 51.64
N LYS A 2 -35.30 -74.46 51.88
CA LYS A 2 -35.32 -73.23 51.05
C LYS A 2 -34.10 -72.31 51.20
N LYS A 3 -33.45 -72.03 50.05
CA LYS A 3 -32.59 -70.86 49.79
C LYS A 3 -33.44 -69.59 49.98
N ARG A 4 -32.93 -68.58 50.70
CA ARG A 4 -33.57 -67.26 50.78
C ARG A 4 -32.88 -66.30 49.82
N PHE A 5 -33.64 -65.90 48.81
CA PHE A 5 -33.44 -64.71 47.99
C PHE A 5 -33.38 -63.47 48.90
N THR A 6 -32.46 -62.54 48.60
CA THR A 6 -32.59 -61.15 49.04
C THR A 6 -32.49 -60.29 47.79
N ALA A 7 -33.62 -59.67 47.48
CA ALA A 7 -33.83 -58.84 46.32
C ALA A 7 -33.07 -57.51 46.48
N CYS A 8 -32.32 -57.18 45.44
CA CYS A 8 -31.79 -55.85 45.20
C CYS A 8 -32.95 -54.97 44.70
N LEU A 9 -33.38 -53.99 45.49
CA LEU A 9 -34.37 -53.00 45.09
C LEU A 9 -33.94 -51.62 45.60
N THR A 10 -33.42 -50.84 44.64
CA THR A 10 -33.61 -49.40 44.43
C THR A 10 -33.37 -48.44 45.61
N THR A 11 -32.31 -47.64 45.49
CA THR A 11 -32.39 -46.23 45.88
C THR A 11 -31.88 -45.40 44.72
N LEU A 12 -32.85 -44.76 44.06
CA LEU A 12 -32.71 -43.73 43.05
C LEU A 12 -32.03 -42.52 43.72
N ILE A 13 -30.72 -42.33 43.51
CA ILE A 13 -30.07 -41.05 43.79
C ILE A 13 -29.79 -40.38 42.45
N LEU A 14 -30.63 -39.39 42.22
CA LEU A 14 -30.59 -38.32 41.23
C LEU A 14 -29.17 -38.05 40.69
N CYS A 15 -28.88 -38.52 39.47
CA CYS A 15 -27.83 -37.96 38.63
C CYS A 15 -28.20 -36.51 38.30
N VAL A 16 -27.87 -35.57 39.20
CA VAL A 16 -27.78 -34.17 38.84
C VAL A 16 -26.47 -34.02 38.07
N LEU A 17 -26.62 -33.96 36.75
CA LEU A 17 -25.66 -33.35 35.84
C LEU A 17 -25.28 -31.96 36.39
N PHE A 18 -24.17 -31.86 37.13
CA PHE A 18 -23.40 -30.62 37.08
C PHE A 18 -22.53 -30.72 35.84
N SER A 19 -23.10 -30.26 34.73
CA SER A 19 -22.31 -29.62 33.69
C SER A 19 -21.38 -28.63 34.38
N ILE A 20 -20.07 -28.91 34.38
CA ILE A 20 -19.05 -27.95 34.82
C ILE A 20 -19.13 -26.81 33.82
N SER A 21 -19.91 -25.78 34.15
CA SER A 21 -19.81 -24.49 33.52
C SER A 21 -18.46 -23.94 33.95
N ALA A 22 -17.50 -23.91 33.03
CA ALA A 22 -16.25 -23.20 33.22
C ALA A 22 -16.56 -21.69 33.29
N SER A 23 -16.94 -21.19 34.46
CA SER A 23 -16.82 -19.77 34.78
C SER A 23 -15.49 -19.61 35.51
N ALA A 24 -14.57 -18.83 34.92
CA ALA A 24 -13.39 -18.38 35.65
C ALA A 24 -13.87 -17.55 36.85
N ASP A 25 -13.45 -17.93 38.05
CA ASP A 25 -13.69 -17.10 39.23
C ASP A 25 -12.81 -15.85 39.13
N VAL A 26 -13.40 -14.68 39.37
CA VAL A 26 -12.68 -13.41 39.41
C VAL A 26 -12.26 -13.13 40.84
N VAL A 27 -10.96 -13.08 41.09
CA VAL A 27 -10.40 -12.78 42.41
C VAL A 27 -9.67 -11.44 42.36
N VAL A 28 -9.87 -10.60 43.37
CA VAL A 28 -9.15 -9.33 43.49
C VAL A 28 -8.08 -9.45 44.57
N VAL A 29 -6.81 -9.25 44.21
CA VAL A 29 -5.66 -9.23 45.13
C VAL A 29 -4.89 -7.94 44.90
N ASN A 30 -4.68 -7.15 45.95
CA ASN A 30 -3.95 -5.87 45.90
C ASN A 30 -4.45 -4.90 44.80
N GLY A 31 -5.76 -4.85 44.58
CA GLY A 31 -6.39 -3.96 43.58
C GLY A 31 -6.26 -4.45 42.13
N ILE A 32 -5.78 -5.67 41.90
CA ILE A 32 -5.69 -6.31 40.60
C ILE A 32 -6.70 -7.45 40.55
N SER A 33 -7.49 -7.52 39.49
CA SER A 33 -8.44 -8.61 39.24
C SER A 33 -7.76 -9.72 38.45
N TYR A 34 -8.02 -10.96 38.83
CA TYR A 34 -7.47 -12.17 38.22
C TYR A 34 -8.59 -13.13 37.84
N ASP A 35 -8.53 -13.69 36.65
CA ASP A 35 -9.31 -14.88 36.28
C ASP A 35 -8.51 -16.13 36.70
N ILE A 36 -9.03 -16.92 37.64
CA ILE A 36 -8.40 -18.17 38.09
C ILE A 36 -8.98 -19.39 37.37
N SER A 37 -8.12 -20.32 36.98
CA SER A 37 -8.49 -21.59 36.36
C SER A 37 -7.46 -22.67 36.67
N GLY A 38 -7.91 -23.79 37.25
CA GLY A 38 -7.04 -24.86 37.71
C GLY A 38 -6.05 -24.37 38.77
N THR A 39 -4.75 -24.40 38.46
CA THR A 39 -3.66 -23.91 39.32
C THR A 39 -3.06 -22.59 38.83
N THR A 40 -3.74 -21.91 37.90
CA THR A 40 -3.22 -20.70 37.23
C THR A 40 -4.14 -19.49 37.43
N ALA A 41 -3.54 -18.31 37.34
CA ALA A 41 -4.20 -17.02 37.38
C ALA A 41 -3.79 -16.19 36.17
N THR A 42 -4.76 -15.52 35.55
CA THR A 42 -4.55 -14.55 34.46
C THR A 42 -4.89 -13.16 34.96
N VAL A 43 -4.00 -12.19 34.79
CA VAL A 43 -4.33 -10.79 35.13
C VAL A 43 -5.45 -10.29 34.21
N LYS A 44 -6.60 -9.96 34.78
CA LYS A 44 -7.80 -9.55 34.03
C LYS A 44 -7.92 -8.05 33.87
N SER A 45 -7.74 -7.30 34.96
CA SER A 45 -7.87 -5.83 34.97
C SER A 45 -7.21 -5.17 36.18
N CYS A 46 -6.76 -3.93 36.04
CA CYS A 46 -6.46 -2.98 37.12
C CYS A 46 -7.71 -2.16 37.49
N ASP A 47 -7.74 -1.59 38.70
CA ASP A 47 -8.44 -0.33 38.91
C ASP A 47 -7.85 0.71 37.94
N VAL A 48 -8.68 1.32 37.09
CA VAL A 48 -8.26 2.21 35.98
C VAL A 48 -7.44 3.42 36.44
N ASN A 49 -7.39 3.68 37.75
CA ASN A 49 -6.60 4.74 38.37
C ASN A 49 -5.29 4.25 39.02
N TYR A 50 -4.82 3.02 38.73
CA TYR A 50 -3.55 2.54 39.25
C TYR A 50 -2.43 3.52 38.88
N SER A 51 -1.73 4.03 39.90
CA SER A 51 -0.71 5.06 39.77
C SER A 51 0.61 4.60 40.37
N GLY A 52 1.72 5.06 39.80
CA GLY A 52 3.05 4.69 40.24
C GLY A 52 3.50 3.33 39.69
N GLY A 53 4.37 2.64 40.44
CA GLY A 53 4.97 1.38 40.02
C GLY A 53 4.12 0.17 40.39
N LEU A 54 3.93 -0.74 39.44
CA LEU A 54 3.21 -2.01 39.59
C LEU A 54 4.19 -3.18 39.67
N VAL A 55 3.97 -4.07 40.64
CA VAL A 55 4.63 -5.38 40.72
C VAL A 55 3.55 -6.45 40.63
N ILE A 56 3.54 -7.22 39.54
CA ILE A 56 2.64 -8.36 39.38
C ILE A 56 3.27 -9.53 40.18
N PRO A 57 2.54 -10.15 41.13
CA PRO A 57 3.07 -11.24 41.92
C PRO A 57 3.24 -12.52 41.08
N GLU A 58 4.24 -13.35 41.41
CA GLU A 58 4.43 -14.68 40.78
C GLU A 58 3.24 -15.62 41.02
N SER A 59 2.56 -15.47 42.16
CA SER A 59 1.39 -16.26 42.53
C SER A 59 0.44 -15.46 43.42
N ILE A 60 -0.84 -15.83 43.40
CA ILE A 60 -1.85 -15.33 44.34
C ILE A 60 -2.41 -16.49 45.17
N THR A 61 -2.90 -16.19 46.38
CA THR A 61 -3.57 -17.16 47.24
C THR A 61 -5.04 -16.78 47.40
N PHE A 62 -5.94 -17.72 47.14
CA PHE A 62 -7.39 -17.57 47.29
C PHE A 62 -7.97 -18.88 47.84
N GLU A 63 -8.83 -18.80 48.86
CA GLU A 63 -9.46 -19.97 49.52
C GLU A 63 -8.47 -21.10 49.85
N ASN A 64 -7.33 -20.76 50.46
CA ASN A 64 -6.23 -21.68 50.81
C ASN A 64 -5.57 -22.41 49.63
N SER A 65 -5.87 -22.02 48.39
CA SER A 65 -5.23 -22.52 47.18
C SER A 65 -4.30 -21.47 46.60
N THR A 66 -3.16 -21.91 46.05
CA THR A 66 -2.17 -21.02 45.41
C THR A 66 -2.25 -21.17 43.90
N TYR A 67 -2.34 -20.04 43.21
CA TYR A 67 -2.46 -19.96 41.75
C TYR A 67 -1.26 -19.21 41.19
N SER A 68 -0.54 -19.84 40.26
CA SER A 68 0.59 -19.20 39.57
C SER A 68 0.08 -18.17 38.56
N VAL A 69 0.61 -16.95 38.58
CA VAL A 69 0.22 -15.91 37.62
C VAL A 69 0.98 -16.16 36.31
N THR A 70 0.30 -16.73 35.33
CA THR A 70 0.93 -17.25 34.10
C THR A 70 0.74 -16.39 32.87
N SER A 71 -0.19 -15.42 32.90
CA SER A 71 -0.44 -14.53 31.77
C SER A 71 -1.02 -13.18 32.19
N ILE A 72 -0.82 -12.19 31.31
CA ILE A 72 -1.50 -10.90 31.39
C ILE A 72 -2.56 -10.87 30.30
N GLY A 73 -3.83 -10.75 30.70
CA GLY A 73 -4.98 -10.83 29.82
C GLY A 73 -5.14 -9.64 28.87
N VAL A 74 -6.11 -9.78 27.96
CA VAL A 74 -6.46 -8.73 27.00
C VAL A 74 -6.93 -7.48 27.74
N GLY A 75 -6.32 -6.34 27.44
CA GLY A 75 -6.71 -5.06 28.02
C GLY A 75 -6.51 -4.92 29.54
N ALA A 76 -5.70 -5.78 30.17
CA ALA A 76 -5.56 -5.84 31.64
C ALA A 76 -5.20 -4.50 32.30
N PHE A 77 -4.43 -3.66 31.61
CA PHE A 77 -4.04 -2.31 32.04
C PHE A 77 -4.38 -1.27 30.98
N TYR A 78 -5.45 -1.50 30.20
CA TYR A 78 -5.90 -0.56 29.18
C TYR A 78 -6.19 0.81 29.80
N GLY A 79 -5.49 1.84 29.32
CA GLY A 79 -5.69 3.22 29.74
C GLY A 79 -5.26 3.54 31.17
N CYS A 80 -4.52 2.64 31.86
CA CYS A 80 -3.93 2.88 33.18
C CYS A 80 -2.81 3.96 33.04
N SER A 81 -3.20 5.21 32.76
CA SER A 81 -2.37 6.31 32.23
C SER A 81 -1.39 6.91 33.24
N SER A 82 -1.61 6.66 34.53
CA SER A 82 -0.74 7.08 35.64
C SER A 82 0.27 5.99 36.07
N LEU A 83 0.24 4.82 35.43
CA LEU A 83 1.19 3.74 35.66
C LEU A 83 2.58 4.15 35.15
N THR A 84 3.59 4.13 36.01
CA THR A 84 4.95 4.60 35.67
C THR A 84 5.93 3.48 35.40
N SER A 85 5.76 2.32 36.03
CA SER A 85 6.60 1.13 35.81
C SER A 85 5.84 -0.16 36.04
N VAL A 86 6.25 -1.23 35.38
CA VAL A 86 5.69 -2.58 35.55
C VAL A 86 6.81 -3.60 35.69
N THR A 87 6.75 -4.39 36.77
CA THR A 87 7.56 -5.59 36.95
C THR A 87 6.70 -6.82 36.66
N ILE A 88 7.04 -7.53 35.58
CA ILE A 88 6.37 -8.75 35.16
C ILE A 88 7.19 -9.96 35.68
N PRO A 89 6.59 -10.90 36.43
CA PRO A 89 7.29 -12.03 37.00
C PRO A 89 7.61 -13.12 35.96
N ASN A 90 8.64 -13.94 36.23
CA ASN A 90 9.06 -15.04 35.34
C ASN A 90 8.03 -16.17 35.21
N SER A 91 6.98 -16.18 36.03
CA SER A 91 5.84 -17.08 35.87
C SER A 91 4.98 -16.73 34.64
N VAL A 92 5.02 -15.47 34.18
CA VAL A 92 4.21 -14.99 33.04
C VAL A 92 4.83 -15.44 31.72
N THR A 93 4.02 -16.08 30.89
CA THR A 93 4.43 -16.66 29.60
C THR A 93 3.86 -15.93 28.38
N SER A 94 2.85 -15.08 28.58
CA SER A 94 2.20 -14.32 27.50
C SER A 94 1.67 -12.96 27.98
N ILE A 95 1.74 -11.97 27.08
CA ILE A 95 1.15 -10.64 27.26
C ILE A 95 0.07 -10.47 26.19
N GLY A 96 -1.18 -10.33 26.64
CA GLY A 96 -2.36 -10.26 25.79
C GLY A 96 -2.46 -8.99 24.94
N ASN A 97 -3.41 -9.00 24.01
CA ASN A 97 -3.70 -7.85 23.16
C ASN A 97 -4.07 -6.63 24.02
N GLN A 98 -3.56 -5.46 23.66
CA GLN A 98 -3.84 -4.19 24.34
C GLN A 98 -3.54 -4.19 25.85
N ALA A 99 -2.76 -5.14 26.38
CA ALA A 99 -2.54 -5.33 27.81
C ALA A 99 -2.10 -4.07 28.55
N PHE A 100 -1.29 -3.21 27.94
CA PHE A 100 -0.83 -1.92 28.47
C PHE A 100 -1.13 -0.77 27.51
N TYR A 101 -2.14 -0.91 26.63
CA TYR A 101 -2.49 0.12 25.67
C TYR A 101 -2.79 1.44 26.39
N GLY A 102 -2.17 2.53 25.96
CA GLY A 102 -2.43 3.86 26.51
C GLY A 102 -1.92 4.09 27.94
N CYS A 103 -1.00 3.24 28.46
CA CYS A 103 -0.26 3.53 29.69
C CYS A 103 0.76 4.67 29.44
N SER A 104 0.27 5.89 29.24
CA SER A 104 1.04 7.00 28.67
C SER A 104 2.21 7.46 29.55
N SER A 105 2.15 7.23 30.86
CA SER A 105 3.23 7.57 31.81
C SER A 105 4.23 6.43 32.04
N LEU A 106 4.04 5.27 31.41
CA LEU A 106 4.91 4.10 31.59
C LEU A 106 6.29 4.40 31.02
N THR A 107 7.31 4.54 31.87
CA THR A 107 8.68 4.90 31.45
C THR A 107 9.56 3.68 31.16
N SER A 108 9.26 2.55 31.80
CA SER A 108 10.03 1.31 31.71
C SER A 108 9.15 0.08 31.93
N VAL A 109 9.38 -0.96 31.13
CA VAL A 109 8.84 -2.31 31.34
C VAL A 109 9.97 -3.33 31.21
N THR A 110 10.03 -4.28 32.14
CA THR A 110 10.91 -5.45 32.01
C THR A 110 10.08 -6.64 31.60
N ILE A 111 10.29 -7.15 30.38
CA ILE A 111 9.61 -8.34 29.85
C ILE A 111 10.50 -9.56 30.15
N PRO A 112 10.04 -10.53 30.96
CA PRO A 112 10.87 -11.67 31.37
C PRO A 112 11.08 -12.68 30.23
N ASN A 113 12.18 -13.45 30.31
CA ASN A 113 12.54 -14.50 29.33
C ASN A 113 11.57 -15.68 29.27
N SER A 114 10.56 -15.71 30.14
CA SER A 114 9.44 -16.66 30.07
C SER A 114 8.39 -16.24 29.03
N VAL A 115 8.32 -14.95 28.65
CA VAL A 115 7.32 -14.44 27.70
C VAL A 115 7.66 -14.89 26.30
N THR A 116 6.77 -15.63 25.68
CA THR A 116 6.95 -16.17 24.31
C THR A 116 6.27 -15.35 23.23
N SER A 117 5.31 -14.50 23.62
CA SER A 117 4.50 -13.68 22.70
C SER A 117 4.12 -12.34 23.30
N ILE A 118 4.14 -11.31 22.45
CA ILE A 118 3.64 -9.96 22.75
C ILE A 118 2.44 -9.71 21.84
N GLY A 119 1.26 -9.58 22.44
CA GLY A 119 0.01 -9.40 21.73
C GLY A 119 -0.09 -8.11 20.91
N ASN A 120 -1.11 -8.04 20.08
CA ASN A 120 -1.39 -6.87 19.24
C ASN A 120 -1.65 -5.65 20.12
N SER A 121 -1.00 -4.53 19.80
CA SER A 121 -1.11 -3.25 20.52
C SER A 121 -0.79 -3.33 22.02
N ALA A 122 -0.06 -4.36 22.47
CA ALA A 122 0.18 -4.61 23.89
C ALA A 122 0.76 -3.41 24.65
N PHE A 123 1.67 -2.65 24.04
CA PHE A 123 2.28 -1.44 24.60
C PHE A 123 2.03 -0.21 23.71
N SER A 124 0.98 -0.22 22.88
CA SER A 124 0.70 0.92 22.01
C SER A 124 0.33 2.16 22.84
N ARG A 125 0.80 3.33 22.42
CA ARG A 125 0.60 4.64 23.06
C ARG A 125 1.18 4.74 24.48
N CYS A 126 2.16 3.90 24.84
CA CYS A 126 3.02 4.11 26.01
C CYS A 126 4.02 5.25 25.72
N ARG A 127 3.51 6.47 25.62
CA ARG A 127 4.24 7.65 25.10
C ARG A 127 5.53 7.99 25.84
N SER A 128 5.61 7.69 27.14
CA SER A 128 6.79 7.95 27.97
C SER A 128 7.80 6.78 28.00
N LEU A 129 7.52 5.67 27.32
CA LEU A 129 8.38 4.49 27.35
C LEU A 129 9.67 4.77 26.60
N THR A 130 10.80 4.77 27.31
CA THR A 130 12.09 5.22 26.77
C THR A 130 12.91 4.08 26.16
N SER A 131 12.76 2.88 26.70
CA SER A 131 13.48 1.68 26.23
C SER A 131 12.62 0.43 26.44
N VAL A 132 12.82 -0.55 25.56
CA VAL A 132 12.25 -1.89 25.66
C VAL A 132 13.32 -2.90 25.28
N THR A 133 13.52 -3.89 26.15
CA THR A 133 14.28 -5.10 25.83
C THR A 133 13.29 -6.22 25.55
N ILE A 134 13.26 -6.69 24.30
CA ILE A 134 12.45 -7.85 23.91
C ILE A 134 13.28 -9.10 24.22
N PRO A 135 12.76 -10.05 25.02
CA PRO A 135 13.54 -11.23 25.42
C PRO A 135 13.69 -12.25 24.29
N ASN A 136 14.77 -13.04 24.33
CA ASN A 136 15.09 -14.07 23.33
C ASN A 136 14.07 -15.23 23.24
N SER A 137 13.09 -15.26 24.11
CA SER A 137 11.96 -16.19 24.07
C SER A 137 10.85 -15.74 23.12
N VAL A 138 10.80 -14.45 22.74
CA VAL A 138 9.80 -13.90 21.85
C VAL A 138 10.13 -14.26 20.41
N THR A 139 9.20 -14.90 19.72
CA THR A 139 9.37 -15.35 18.32
C THR A 139 8.73 -14.41 17.29
N SER A 140 7.83 -13.54 17.73
CA SER A 140 7.13 -12.56 16.89
C SER A 140 6.71 -11.33 17.69
N ILE A 141 6.69 -10.18 17.01
CA ILE A 141 6.18 -8.92 17.58
C ILE A 141 4.81 -8.65 16.95
N GLY A 142 3.76 -8.59 17.78
CA GLY A 142 2.39 -8.38 17.32
C GLY A 142 2.15 -7.06 16.59
N ASN A 143 1.01 -6.98 15.90
CA ASN A 143 0.62 -5.77 15.17
C ASN A 143 0.46 -4.60 16.14
N ALA A 144 1.05 -3.45 15.80
CA ALA A 144 1.05 -2.22 16.59
C ALA A 144 1.57 -2.38 18.03
N ALA A 145 2.31 -3.46 18.34
CA ALA A 145 2.73 -3.80 19.70
C ALA A 145 3.35 -2.63 20.49
N PHE A 146 4.15 -1.78 19.83
CA PHE A 146 4.79 -0.59 20.40
C PHE A 146 4.42 0.69 19.63
N SER A 147 3.31 0.71 18.88
CA SER A 147 2.93 1.86 18.08
C SER A 147 2.64 3.09 18.96
N GLY A 148 3.21 4.25 18.64
CA GLY A 148 3.02 5.50 19.37
C GLY A 148 3.81 5.60 20.68
N CYS A 149 4.81 4.74 20.89
CA CYS A 149 5.80 4.90 21.95
C CYS A 149 6.79 6.02 21.57
N SER A 150 6.31 7.26 21.55
CA SER A 150 7.03 8.42 20.99
C SER A 150 8.36 8.74 21.68
N SER A 151 8.55 8.35 22.95
CA SER A 151 9.82 8.53 23.68
C SER A 151 10.80 7.37 23.54
N LEU A 152 10.43 6.29 22.82
CA LEU A 152 11.26 5.10 22.69
C LEU A 152 12.48 5.42 21.84
N THR A 153 13.66 5.54 22.44
CA THR A 153 14.88 5.94 21.72
C THR A 153 15.61 4.76 21.10
N SER A 154 15.44 3.57 21.67
CA SER A 154 16.10 2.34 21.22
C SER A 154 15.24 1.12 21.48
N VAL A 155 15.28 0.15 20.56
CA VAL A 155 14.73 -1.19 20.74
C VAL A 155 15.77 -2.23 20.38
N THR A 156 15.90 -3.27 21.22
CA THR A 156 16.69 -4.45 20.89
C THR A 156 15.74 -5.55 20.43
N ILE A 157 15.85 -5.97 19.17
CA ILE A 157 15.09 -7.08 18.58
C ILE A 157 15.97 -8.33 18.62
N PRO A 158 15.60 -9.38 19.36
CA PRO A 158 16.43 -10.58 19.51
C PRO A 158 16.40 -11.47 18.26
N ASN A 159 17.45 -12.29 18.11
CA ASN A 159 17.60 -13.27 17.01
C ASN A 159 16.57 -14.42 17.03
N SER A 160 15.66 -14.44 18.01
CA SER A 160 14.51 -15.34 18.04
C SER A 160 13.33 -14.82 17.22
N VAL A 161 13.28 -13.51 16.96
CA VAL A 161 12.16 -12.90 16.23
C VAL A 161 12.26 -13.24 14.75
N THR A 162 11.19 -13.81 14.22
CA THR A 162 11.08 -14.21 12.81
C THR A 162 10.26 -13.22 11.98
N SER A 163 9.39 -12.43 12.62
CA SER A 163 8.54 -11.45 11.96
C SER A 163 8.25 -10.22 12.84
N ILE A 164 8.13 -9.07 12.19
CA ILE A 164 7.71 -7.81 12.80
C ILE A 164 6.32 -7.45 12.25
N GLY A 165 5.32 -7.36 13.13
CA GLY A 165 3.93 -7.10 12.73
C GLY A 165 3.67 -5.74 12.09
N ASN A 166 2.48 -5.59 11.52
CA ASN A 166 2.01 -4.33 10.94
C ASN A 166 2.01 -3.23 12.00
N SER A 167 2.53 -2.05 11.67
CA SER A 167 2.61 -0.89 12.55
C SER A 167 3.34 -1.12 13.88
N ALA A 168 4.11 -2.21 14.03
CA ALA A 168 4.68 -2.63 15.32
C ALA A 168 5.41 -1.50 16.09
N PHE A 169 6.14 -0.63 15.39
CA PHE A 169 6.84 0.54 15.91
C PHE A 169 6.40 1.85 15.21
N SER A 170 5.20 1.87 14.62
CA SER A 170 4.67 3.07 13.96
C SER A 170 4.56 4.22 14.96
N GLU A 171 4.98 5.43 14.59
CA GLU A 171 5.00 6.65 15.41
C GLU A 171 5.89 6.57 16.66
N CYS A 172 6.89 5.69 16.67
CA CYS A 172 8.01 5.76 17.61
C CYS A 172 8.97 6.90 17.21
N SER A 173 8.49 8.15 17.31
CA SER A 173 9.18 9.32 16.78
C SER A 173 10.54 9.61 17.43
N GLY A 174 10.80 9.10 18.63
CA GLY A 174 12.10 9.20 19.32
C GLY A 174 13.12 8.13 18.91
N LEU A 175 12.72 7.09 18.15
CA LEU A 175 13.57 5.95 17.83
C LEU A 175 14.67 6.37 16.85
N THR A 176 15.94 6.29 17.26
CA THR A 176 17.06 6.82 16.48
C THR A 176 17.72 5.79 15.58
N SER A 177 17.72 4.51 15.98
CA SER A 177 18.33 3.43 15.22
C SER A 177 17.63 2.10 15.45
N VAL A 178 17.58 1.25 14.42
CA VAL A 178 17.07 -0.12 14.52
C VAL A 178 18.00 -1.09 13.79
N THR A 179 18.34 -2.19 14.45
CA THR A 179 18.99 -3.34 13.81
C THR A 179 17.99 -4.49 13.71
N ILE A 180 17.69 -4.90 12.48
CA ILE A 180 16.85 -6.07 12.21
C ILE A 180 17.75 -7.32 12.22
N PRO A 181 17.44 -8.34 13.03
CA PRO A 181 18.27 -9.55 13.11
C PRO A 181 18.08 -10.45 11.89
N ASN A 182 19.10 -11.27 11.57
CA ASN A 182 19.11 -12.22 10.44
C ASN A 182 18.03 -13.31 10.51
N SER A 183 17.36 -13.46 11.66
CA SER A 183 16.23 -14.36 11.84
C SER A 183 14.94 -13.81 11.24
N VAL A 184 14.84 -12.50 11.02
CA VAL A 184 13.63 -11.86 10.49
C VAL A 184 13.53 -12.13 8.99
N THR A 185 12.35 -12.61 8.58
CA THR A 185 12.01 -12.86 7.18
C THR A 185 10.97 -11.87 6.65
N SER A 186 10.20 -11.23 7.53
CA SER A 186 9.14 -10.29 7.16
C SER A 186 9.00 -9.08 8.08
N ILE A 187 8.78 -7.92 7.46
CA ILE A 187 8.45 -6.65 8.11
C ILE A 187 7.07 -6.21 7.63
N GLY A 188 6.13 -6.02 8.55
CA GLY A 188 4.74 -5.69 8.23
C GLY A 188 4.53 -4.28 7.66
N ASN A 189 3.32 -4.03 7.17
CA ASN A 189 2.89 -2.72 6.66
C ASN A 189 3.07 -1.66 7.75
N SER A 190 3.60 -0.50 7.39
CA SER A 190 3.80 0.64 8.30
C SER A 190 4.60 0.34 9.57
N ALA A 191 5.40 -0.75 9.61
CA ALA A 191 6.07 -1.22 10.82
C ALA A 191 6.89 -0.14 11.55
N PHE A 192 7.55 0.77 10.81
CA PHE A 192 8.31 1.91 11.33
C PHE A 192 7.78 3.25 10.80
N TYR A 193 6.51 3.31 10.37
CA TYR A 193 5.90 4.54 9.84
C TYR A 193 6.09 5.72 10.80
N ARG A 194 6.50 6.89 10.30
CA ARG A 194 6.73 8.11 11.09
C ARG A 194 7.68 7.93 12.29
N CYS A 195 8.67 7.04 12.21
CA CYS A 195 9.84 7.09 13.11
C CYS A 195 10.75 8.25 12.69
N SER A 196 10.31 9.48 12.93
CA SER A 196 10.91 10.70 12.36
C SER A 196 12.36 10.96 12.78
N SER A 197 12.80 10.44 13.94
CA SER A 197 14.20 10.54 14.40
C SER A 197 15.08 9.37 13.97
N LEU A 198 14.54 8.40 13.21
CA LEU A 198 15.29 7.23 12.77
C LEU A 198 16.33 7.66 11.73
N THR A 199 17.60 7.62 12.09
CA THR A 199 18.72 8.02 11.23
C THR A 199 19.46 6.84 10.62
N SER A 200 19.32 5.64 11.20
CA SER A 200 19.95 4.42 10.71
C SER A 200 19.05 3.20 10.89
N VAL A 201 18.97 2.39 9.85
CA VAL A 201 18.35 1.07 9.90
C VAL A 201 19.25 0.06 9.19
N THR A 202 19.48 -1.08 9.84
CA THR A 202 20.16 -2.22 9.21
C THR A 202 19.14 -3.31 8.94
N ILE A 203 18.94 -3.65 7.67
CA ILE A 203 18.02 -4.70 7.23
C ILE A 203 18.84 -5.81 6.53
N PRO A 204 18.83 -7.05 7.05
CA PRO A 204 19.56 -8.15 6.44
C PRO A 204 18.83 -8.73 5.23
N ASN A 205 19.58 -9.40 4.34
CA ASN A 205 19.04 -10.05 3.15
C ASN A 205 18.08 -11.21 3.47
N SER A 206 18.04 -11.70 4.71
CA SER A 206 17.04 -12.67 5.17
C SER A 206 15.61 -12.14 5.09
N VAL A 207 15.44 -10.81 5.07
CA VAL A 207 14.15 -10.16 4.91
C VAL A 207 13.72 -10.24 3.45
N THR A 208 12.77 -11.12 3.16
CA THR A 208 12.23 -11.36 1.82
C THR A 208 10.90 -10.68 1.58
N SER A 209 10.30 -10.07 2.60
CA SER A 209 9.04 -9.34 2.50
C SER A 209 9.03 -8.09 3.38
N ILE A 210 8.75 -6.94 2.76
CA ILE A 210 8.57 -5.65 3.44
C ILE A 210 7.23 -5.06 3.00
N GLY A 211 6.37 -4.78 3.98
CA GLY A 211 5.03 -4.23 3.77
C GLY A 211 5.04 -2.78 3.31
N ASN A 212 3.92 -2.36 2.74
CA ASN A 212 3.72 -0.98 2.28
C ASN A 212 3.90 0.01 3.43
N ALA A 213 4.48 1.16 3.12
CA ALA A 213 4.75 2.28 4.00
C ALA A 213 5.60 1.95 5.26
N ALA A 214 6.32 0.82 5.26
CA ALA A 214 7.11 0.36 6.40
C ALA A 214 8.04 1.44 6.98
N PHE A 215 8.59 2.32 6.12
CA PHE A 215 9.48 3.42 6.51
C PHE A 215 8.99 4.80 6.04
N SER A 216 7.73 4.94 5.61
CA SER A 216 7.22 6.25 5.17
C SER A 216 7.19 7.24 6.34
N GLY A 217 7.60 8.49 6.10
CA GLY A 217 7.69 9.52 7.13
C GLY A 217 8.88 9.38 8.09
N CYS A 218 9.83 8.48 7.84
CA CYS A 218 11.11 8.43 8.55
C CYS A 218 12.06 9.54 8.05
N SER A 219 11.75 10.78 8.39
CA SER A 219 12.47 11.98 7.91
C SER A 219 13.95 12.06 8.33
N GLY A 220 14.36 11.30 9.36
CA GLY A 220 15.76 11.21 9.80
C GLY A 220 16.65 10.36 8.88
N LEU A 221 16.07 9.50 8.03
CA LEU A 221 16.82 8.67 7.09
C LEU A 221 17.26 9.51 5.89
N THR A 222 18.56 9.55 5.64
CA THR A 222 19.16 10.41 4.59
C THR A 222 19.69 9.66 3.38
N HIS A 223 19.57 8.33 3.34
CA HIS A 223 20.03 7.50 2.23
C HIS A 223 18.91 6.56 1.74
N PRO A 224 18.87 6.23 0.44
CA PRO A 224 17.94 5.23 -0.08
C PRO A 224 18.13 3.87 0.59
N ILE A 225 17.04 3.13 0.76
CA ILE A 225 17.06 1.76 1.28
C ILE A 225 16.63 0.81 0.18
N ILE A 226 17.50 -0.17 -0.07
CA ILE A 226 17.28 -1.27 -0.99
C ILE A 226 17.58 -2.56 -0.22
N VAL A 227 16.68 -3.55 -0.34
CA VAL A 227 16.83 -4.87 0.28
C VAL A 227 16.52 -5.91 -0.76
N ASN A 228 17.50 -6.75 -1.10
CA ASN A 228 17.39 -7.69 -2.22
C ASN A 228 16.98 -6.95 -3.53
N ASP A 229 15.86 -7.35 -4.13
CA ASP A 229 15.26 -6.76 -5.33
C ASP A 229 14.12 -5.77 -5.01
N MET A 230 14.00 -5.34 -3.75
CA MET A 230 13.00 -4.38 -3.28
C MET A 230 13.60 -2.99 -3.08
N PHE A 231 13.03 -1.99 -3.75
CA PHE A 231 13.23 -0.59 -3.42
C PHE A 231 12.27 -0.20 -2.29
N VAL A 232 12.85 0.13 -1.13
CA VAL A 232 12.12 0.24 0.15
C VAL A 232 11.80 1.69 0.50
N PHE A 233 12.75 2.60 0.29
CA PHE A 233 12.63 3.97 0.77
C PHE A 233 13.55 4.92 0.00
N LEU A 234 13.02 6.09 -0.36
CA LEU A 234 13.79 7.27 -0.72
C LEU A 234 13.62 8.34 0.37
N PRO A 235 14.71 9.01 0.80
CA PRO A 235 14.66 10.14 1.73
C PRO A 235 13.72 11.25 1.23
N THR A 236 12.88 11.77 2.12
CA THR A 236 11.94 12.87 1.80
C THR A 236 12.64 14.15 1.33
N GLY A 237 13.90 14.35 1.75
CA GLY A 237 14.74 15.48 1.32
C GLY A 237 15.59 15.19 0.08
N TYR A 238 15.38 14.09 -0.64
CA TYR A 238 16.07 13.83 -1.90
C TYR A 238 15.60 14.83 -2.96
N GLU A 239 16.55 15.54 -3.59
CA GLU A 239 16.30 16.57 -4.59
C GLU A 239 16.59 16.07 -6.01
N GLY A 240 15.75 16.46 -6.96
CA GLY A 240 15.99 16.23 -8.39
C GLY A 240 15.55 14.87 -8.91
N HIS A 241 16.32 14.28 -9.82
CA HIS A 241 15.99 13.01 -10.47
C HIS A 241 16.50 11.80 -9.68
N TYR A 242 15.69 10.75 -9.55
CA TYR A 242 16.14 9.44 -9.04
C TYR A 242 15.96 8.33 -10.07
N SER A 243 17.02 7.57 -10.35
CA SER A 243 16.96 6.36 -11.18
C SER A 243 16.97 5.13 -10.29
N ILE A 244 15.90 4.34 -10.31
CA ILE A 244 15.83 3.08 -9.56
C ILE A 244 16.70 2.04 -10.30
N PRO A 245 17.56 1.26 -9.61
CA PRO A 245 18.42 0.28 -10.27
C PRO A 245 17.64 -0.79 -11.05
N GLU A 246 18.17 -1.20 -12.21
CA GLU A 246 17.53 -2.16 -13.14
C GLU A 246 17.26 -3.56 -12.55
N ASN A 247 17.95 -3.94 -11.48
CA ASN A 247 17.75 -5.23 -10.81
C ASN A 247 16.56 -5.22 -9.82
N ILE A 248 15.88 -4.08 -9.64
CA ILE A 248 14.73 -3.96 -8.74
C ILE A 248 13.48 -4.49 -9.43
N SER A 249 12.88 -5.54 -8.88
CA SER A 249 11.60 -6.07 -9.36
C SER A 249 10.40 -5.44 -8.64
N THR A 250 10.63 -4.93 -7.43
CA THR A 250 9.58 -4.50 -6.51
C THR A 250 9.86 -3.11 -5.96
N ILE A 251 8.93 -2.18 -6.15
CA ILE A 251 8.87 -0.94 -5.38
C ILE A 251 7.77 -1.13 -4.35
N ILE A 252 8.09 -1.03 -3.06
CA ILE A 252 7.06 -1.18 -2.03
C ILE A 252 6.12 0.04 -2.04
N GLY A 253 4.87 -0.13 -1.60
CA GLY A 253 3.97 1.00 -1.44
C GLY A 253 4.55 2.03 -0.47
N GLY A 254 4.40 3.32 -0.74
CA GLY A 254 4.96 4.38 0.10
C GLY A 254 6.48 4.57 0.03
N ALA A 255 7.20 3.91 -0.89
CA ALA A 255 8.66 4.02 -0.99
C ALA A 255 9.16 5.46 -1.26
N PHE A 256 8.37 6.30 -1.94
CA PHE A 256 8.66 7.71 -2.20
C PHE A 256 7.70 8.64 -1.44
N TYR A 257 7.03 8.16 -0.39
CA TYR A 257 6.07 8.95 0.38
C TYR A 257 6.67 10.27 0.87
N GLY A 258 6.07 11.39 0.47
CA GLY A 258 6.47 12.74 0.89
C GLY A 258 7.81 13.20 0.32
N CYS A 259 8.29 12.62 -0.77
CA CYS A 259 9.49 13.12 -1.48
C CYS A 259 9.15 14.44 -2.21
N SER A 260 8.95 15.50 -1.45
CA SER A 260 8.41 16.78 -1.93
C SER A 260 9.38 17.59 -2.79
N SER A 261 10.66 17.21 -2.84
CA SER A 261 11.70 17.85 -3.68
C SER A 261 12.15 17.00 -4.89
N LEU A 262 11.55 15.82 -5.05
CA LEU A 262 11.81 14.91 -6.18
C LEU A 262 11.12 15.44 -7.44
N THR A 263 11.86 15.62 -8.52
CA THR A 263 11.34 16.20 -9.78
C THR A 263 10.95 15.14 -10.80
N SER A 264 11.66 14.01 -10.83
CA SER A 264 11.36 12.91 -11.75
C SER A 264 11.94 11.58 -11.26
N VAL A 265 11.36 10.47 -11.71
CA VAL A 265 11.80 9.11 -11.38
C VAL A 265 11.84 8.25 -12.63
N THR A 266 12.94 7.50 -12.79
CA THR A 266 13.03 6.40 -13.77
C THR A 266 12.71 5.08 -13.08
N ILE A 267 11.66 4.42 -13.57
CA ILE A 267 11.20 3.11 -13.08
C ILE A 267 11.68 2.03 -14.08
N PRO A 268 12.42 1.00 -13.64
CA PRO A 268 12.96 -0.02 -14.53
C PRO A 268 11.87 -0.96 -15.05
N ASN A 269 12.11 -1.56 -16.22
CA ASN A 269 11.17 -2.46 -16.90
C ASN A 269 10.94 -3.80 -16.17
N SER A 270 11.70 -4.08 -15.11
CA SER A 270 11.49 -5.23 -14.21
C SER A 270 10.31 -5.03 -13.26
N VAL A 271 9.82 -3.79 -13.07
CA VAL A 271 8.71 -3.47 -12.17
C VAL A 271 7.38 -3.74 -12.86
N THR A 272 6.48 -4.48 -12.20
CA THR A 272 5.20 -4.94 -12.77
C THR A 272 3.96 -4.24 -12.19
N SER A 273 4.11 -3.46 -11.12
CA SER A 273 3.03 -2.65 -10.54
C SER A 273 3.56 -1.38 -9.86
N ILE A 274 2.75 -0.33 -9.87
CA ILE A 274 2.93 0.84 -9.01
C ILE A 274 2.02 0.67 -7.80
N LYS A 275 2.61 0.39 -6.64
CA LYS A 275 1.88 0.01 -5.43
C LYS A 275 1.22 1.20 -4.72
N ASN A 276 0.39 0.86 -3.73
CA ASN A 276 -0.34 1.83 -2.93
C ASN A 276 0.58 2.95 -2.39
N SER A 277 0.18 4.20 -2.61
CA SER A 277 0.90 5.38 -2.09
C SER A 277 2.37 5.51 -2.53
N THR A 278 2.84 4.82 -3.58
CA THR A 278 4.26 4.82 -3.95
C THR A 278 4.88 6.22 -4.05
N PHE A 279 4.21 7.17 -4.72
CA PHE A 279 4.61 8.57 -4.91
C PHE A 279 3.69 9.55 -4.19
N TYR A 280 3.05 9.13 -3.10
CA TYR A 280 2.14 9.99 -2.32
C TYR A 280 2.84 11.27 -1.86
N GLU A 281 2.24 12.44 -2.10
CA GLU A 281 2.76 13.77 -1.75
C GLU A 281 4.16 14.07 -2.32
N CYS A 282 4.49 13.52 -3.49
CA CYS A 282 5.64 13.96 -4.28
C CYS A 282 5.31 15.27 -5.02
N SER A 283 5.11 16.36 -4.27
CA SER A 283 4.53 17.60 -4.76
C SER A 283 5.31 18.30 -5.87
N SER A 284 6.63 18.06 -6.00
CA SER A 284 7.49 18.61 -7.06
C SER A 284 7.68 17.68 -8.26
N LEU A 285 7.06 16.50 -8.26
CA LEU A 285 7.20 15.53 -9.35
C LEU A 285 6.53 16.08 -10.60
N THR A 286 7.30 16.43 -11.63
CA THR A 286 6.78 17.02 -12.87
C THR A 286 6.45 15.97 -13.94
N SER A 287 7.18 14.86 -13.93
CA SER A 287 7.03 13.78 -14.90
C SER A 287 7.42 12.43 -14.31
N VAL A 288 6.69 11.39 -14.70
CA VAL A 288 7.02 10.00 -14.42
C VAL A 288 6.79 9.17 -15.69
N THR A 289 7.76 8.34 -16.04
CA THR A 289 7.60 7.36 -17.12
C THR A 289 7.26 6.01 -16.48
N ILE A 290 6.04 5.55 -16.72
CA ILE A 290 5.59 4.22 -16.25
C ILE A 290 5.95 3.21 -17.34
N PRO A 291 6.79 2.19 -17.07
CA PRO A 291 7.22 1.23 -18.07
C PRO A 291 6.08 0.30 -18.50
N ASN A 292 6.15 -0.20 -19.74
CA ASN A 292 5.14 -1.11 -20.32
C ASN A 292 5.03 -2.47 -19.61
N SER A 293 5.93 -2.77 -18.68
CA SER A 293 5.84 -3.93 -17.78
C SER A 293 4.79 -3.75 -16.68
N VAL A 294 4.39 -2.52 -16.37
CA VAL A 294 3.43 -2.21 -15.31
C VAL A 294 2.01 -2.57 -15.73
N THR A 295 1.35 -3.41 -14.94
CA THR A 295 -0.01 -3.91 -15.21
C THR A 295 -1.09 -3.27 -14.35
N SER A 296 -0.70 -2.59 -13.27
CA SER A 296 -1.62 -1.92 -12.35
C SER A 296 -1.01 -0.66 -11.72
N ILE A 297 -1.86 0.34 -11.53
CA ILE A 297 -1.59 1.53 -10.72
C ILE A 297 -2.54 1.48 -9.53
N GLU A 298 -2.02 1.16 -8.34
CA GLU A 298 -2.81 0.97 -7.12
C GLU A 298 -3.27 2.29 -6.50
N SER A 299 -4.02 2.20 -5.39
CA SER A 299 -4.66 3.34 -4.76
C SER A 299 -3.63 4.36 -4.26
N TRP A 300 -3.94 5.64 -4.43
CA TRP A 300 -3.14 6.77 -3.94
C TRP A 300 -1.72 6.85 -4.50
N ALA A 301 -1.40 6.10 -5.57
CA ALA A 301 -0.05 5.95 -6.11
C ALA A 301 0.66 7.29 -6.39
N PHE A 302 -0.06 8.28 -6.93
CA PHE A 302 0.40 9.63 -7.25
C PHE A 302 -0.44 10.71 -6.57
N TYR A 303 -1.10 10.39 -5.44
CA TYR A 303 -1.87 11.38 -4.67
C TYR A 303 -1.00 12.59 -4.34
N GLY A 304 -1.52 13.81 -4.56
CA GLY A 304 -0.82 15.04 -4.20
C GLY A 304 0.43 15.34 -5.02
N CYS A 305 0.63 14.68 -6.16
CA CYS A 305 1.68 15.04 -7.13
C CYS A 305 1.29 16.33 -7.87
N SER A 306 1.19 17.44 -7.14
CA SER A 306 0.55 18.67 -7.59
C SER A 306 1.24 19.32 -8.80
N SER A 307 2.54 19.08 -9.00
CA SER A 307 3.32 19.60 -10.14
C SER A 307 3.34 18.67 -11.36
N LEU A 308 2.69 17.49 -11.31
CA LEU A 308 2.72 16.51 -12.38
C LEU A 308 1.95 17.05 -13.59
N THR A 309 2.66 17.38 -14.67
CA THR A 309 2.04 18.01 -15.85
C THR A 309 1.52 17.00 -16.86
N SER A 310 2.15 15.82 -16.92
CA SER A 310 1.80 14.73 -17.82
C SER A 310 2.12 13.38 -17.21
N VAL A 311 1.26 12.40 -17.47
CA VAL A 311 1.52 11.00 -17.18
C VAL A 311 1.18 10.15 -18.41
N THR A 312 2.11 9.29 -18.81
CA THR A 312 1.85 8.27 -19.83
C THR A 312 1.50 6.97 -19.11
N ILE A 313 0.24 6.55 -19.19
CA ILE A 313 -0.23 5.27 -18.66
C ILE A 313 -0.11 4.24 -19.79
N PRO A 314 0.71 3.17 -19.65
CA PRO A 314 0.91 2.21 -20.73
C PRO A 314 -0.31 1.29 -20.91
N ASN A 315 -0.49 0.77 -22.13
CA ASN A 315 -1.56 -0.17 -22.52
C ASN A 315 -1.51 -1.54 -21.81
N SER A 316 -0.50 -1.77 -20.98
CA SER A 316 -0.44 -2.91 -20.07
C SER A 316 -1.29 -2.71 -18.81
N VAL A 317 -1.64 -1.47 -18.46
CA VAL A 317 -2.38 -1.13 -17.23
C VAL A 317 -3.86 -1.47 -17.39
N THR A 318 -4.38 -2.33 -16.52
CA THR A 318 -5.78 -2.80 -16.60
C THR A 318 -6.76 -2.09 -15.66
N SER A 319 -6.22 -1.36 -14.67
CA SER A 319 -7.01 -0.65 -13.67
C SER A 319 -6.25 0.55 -13.09
N ILE A 320 -7.02 1.59 -12.74
CA ILE A 320 -6.54 2.78 -12.03
C ILE A 320 -7.21 2.84 -10.66
N GLY A 321 -6.40 2.75 -9.60
CA GLY A 321 -6.87 2.63 -8.22
C GLY A 321 -7.56 3.87 -7.65
N VAL A 322 -8.11 3.71 -6.44
CA VAL A 322 -8.78 4.79 -5.70
C VAL A 322 -7.79 5.94 -5.45
N GLY A 323 -8.15 7.15 -5.87
CA GLY A 323 -7.34 8.34 -5.66
C GLY A 323 -5.94 8.31 -6.28
N ALA A 324 -5.72 7.46 -7.29
CA ALA A 324 -4.40 7.23 -7.89
C ALA A 324 -3.68 8.52 -8.33
N PHE A 325 -4.42 9.50 -8.86
CA PHE A 325 -3.94 10.83 -9.29
C PHE A 325 -4.71 11.97 -8.61
N TYR A 326 -5.27 11.72 -7.42
CA TYR A 326 -5.98 12.76 -6.67
C TYR A 326 -5.06 13.96 -6.43
N GLY A 327 -5.54 15.17 -6.71
CA GLY A 327 -4.82 16.40 -6.44
C GLY A 327 -3.62 16.64 -7.35
N CYS A 328 -3.50 15.93 -8.48
CA CYS A 328 -2.53 16.25 -9.54
C CYS A 328 -2.96 17.53 -10.28
N SER A 329 -2.93 18.66 -9.57
CA SER A 329 -3.54 19.92 -9.99
C SER A 329 -2.92 20.53 -11.25
N SER A 330 -1.67 20.20 -11.60
CA SER A 330 -1.01 20.65 -12.83
C SER A 330 -1.19 19.72 -14.03
N LEU A 331 -1.89 18.58 -13.87
CA LEU A 331 -2.07 17.62 -14.96
C LEU A 331 -2.98 18.22 -16.03
N THR A 332 -2.47 18.42 -17.25
CA THR A 332 -3.21 19.14 -18.31
C THR A 332 -4.04 18.21 -19.20
N SER A 333 -3.60 16.96 -19.37
CA SER A 333 -4.31 15.94 -20.11
C SER A 333 -4.04 14.56 -19.53
N VAL A 334 -4.99 13.65 -19.72
CA VAL A 334 -4.81 12.23 -19.42
C VAL A 334 -5.47 11.40 -20.52
N THR A 335 -4.70 10.43 -21.04
CA THR A 335 -5.21 9.41 -21.94
C THR A 335 -5.32 8.10 -21.17
N ILE A 336 -6.53 7.61 -21.00
CA ILE A 336 -6.78 6.31 -20.38
C ILE A 336 -6.60 5.23 -21.45
N PRO A 337 -5.70 4.25 -21.25
CA PRO A 337 -5.42 3.26 -22.28
C PRO A 337 -6.56 2.24 -22.45
N ASN A 338 -6.70 1.67 -23.65
CA ASN A 338 -7.77 0.73 -24.01
C ASN A 338 -7.80 -0.55 -23.16
N SER A 339 -6.76 -0.84 -22.41
CA SER A 339 -6.71 -1.96 -21.47
C SER A 339 -7.44 -1.70 -20.15
N VAL A 340 -7.73 -0.44 -19.80
CA VAL A 340 -8.37 -0.08 -18.52
C VAL A 340 -9.85 -0.39 -18.55
N THR A 341 -10.30 -1.19 -17.58
CA THR A 341 -11.72 -1.59 -17.47
C THR A 341 -12.49 -0.81 -16.41
N SER A 342 -11.79 -0.17 -15.47
CA SER A 342 -12.39 0.58 -14.36
C SER A 342 -11.50 1.73 -13.89
N ILE A 343 -12.15 2.83 -13.48
CA ILE A 343 -11.52 4.01 -12.89
C ILE A 343 -12.01 4.13 -11.44
N GLY A 344 -11.09 4.07 -10.48
CA GLY A 344 -11.42 4.05 -9.06
C GLY A 344 -12.03 5.35 -8.51
N ASN A 345 -12.59 5.27 -7.31
CA ASN A 345 -13.14 6.43 -6.59
C ASN A 345 -12.08 7.53 -6.48
N SER A 346 -12.45 8.77 -6.80
CA SER A 346 -11.60 9.96 -6.69
C SER A 346 -10.27 9.87 -7.46
N ALA A 347 -10.16 8.97 -8.46
CA ALA A 347 -8.91 8.68 -9.17
C ALA A 347 -8.20 9.93 -9.72
N PHE A 348 -8.95 10.92 -10.22
CA PHE A 348 -8.48 12.20 -10.75
C PHE A 348 -9.16 13.38 -10.04
N TYR A 349 -9.63 13.21 -8.81
CA TYR A 349 -10.28 14.28 -8.06
C TYR A 349 -9.34 15.48 -7.94
N GLY A 350 -9.82 16.69 -8.24
CA GLY A 350 -9.05 17.92 -8.06
C GLY A 350 -7.90 18.08 -9.06
N CYS A 351 -7.88 17.33 -10.16
CA CYS A 351 -6.99 17.58 -11.29
C CYS A 351 -7.44 18.83 -12.06
N SER A 352 -7.33 19.99 -11.42
CA SER A 352 -7.96 21.24 -11.85
C SER A 352 -7.40 21.82 -13.15
N SER A 353 -6.23 21.39 -13.63
CA SER A 353 -5.68 21.84 -14.93
C SER A 353 -6.09 20.95 -16.11
N LEU A 354 -6.83 19.86 -15.90
CA LEU A 354 -7.28 19.01 -17.00
C LEU A 354 -8.21 19.80 -17.91
N THR A 355 -7.88 19.88 -19.20
CA THR A 355 -8.73 20.53 -20.22
C THR A 355 -9.48 19.53 -21.09
N SER A 356 -8.93 18.31 -21.22
CA SER A 356 -9.52 17.22 -21.97
C SER A 356 -9.25 15.88 -21.31
N VAL A 357 -10.25 15.00 -21.34
CA VAL A 357 -10.17 13.62 -20.87
C VAL A 357 -10.67 12.69 -21.97
N THR A 358 -9.98 11.57 -22.16
CA THR A 358 -10.39 10.51 -23.08
C THR A 358 -10.59 9.19 -22.33
N ILE A 359 -11.82 8.68 -22.36
CA ILE A 359 -12.25 7.40 -21.81
C ILE A 359 -12.44 6.39 -22.97
N PRO A 360 -11.70 5.26 -23.00
CA PRO A 360 -11.80 4.27 -24.06
C PRO A 360 -13.05 3.39 -23.93
N ASN A 361 -13.37 2.65 -25.00
CA ASN A 361 -14.55 1.77 -25.05
C ASN A 361 -14.55 0.65 -24.00
N SER A 362 -13.38 0.28 -23.50
CA SER A 362 -13.21 -0.79 -22.52
C SER A 362 -13.60 -0.42 -21.09
N VAL A 363 -13.76 0.86 -20.77
CA VAL A 363 -14.14 1.30 -19.42
C VAL A 363 -15.60 0.98 -19.18
N THR A 364 -15.86 0.16 -18.16
CA THR A 364 -17.21 -0.27 -17.77
C THR A 364 -17.73 0.44 -16.53
N SER A 365 -16.83 1.02 -15.72
CA SER A 365 -17.18 1.68 -14.47
C SER A 365 -16.27 2.86 -14.09
N ILE A 366 -16.88 3.90 -13.52
CA ILE A 366 -16.25 5.13 -13.05
C ILE A 366 -16.71 5.41 -11.61
N GLY A 367 -15.76 5.42 -10.68
CA GLY A 367 -16.00 5.51 -9.25
C GLY A 367 -16.49 6.87 -8.73
N ASN A 368 -16.84 6.90 -7.45
CA ASN A 368 -17.32 8.09 -6.74
C ASN A 368 -16.32 9.25 -6.81
N GLY A 369 -16.75 10.40 -7.33
CA GLY A 369 -15.92 11.59 -7.47
C GLY A 369 -14.68 11.42 -8.36
N ALA A 370 -14.65 10.45 -9.27
CA ALA A 370 -13.46 10.11 -10.06
C ALA A 370 -12.82 11.32 -10.77
N PHE A 371 -13.62 12.25 -11.29
CA PHE A 371 -13.17 13.49 -11.93
C PHE A 371 -13.76 14.74 -11.25
N LYS A 372 -14.16 14.62 -9.99
CA LYS A 372 -14.77 15.74 -9.25
C LYS A 372 -13.75 16.88 -9.08
N ASN A 373 -14.21 18.12 -9.23
CA ASN A 373 -13.41 19.35 -9.16
C ASN A 373 -12.34 19.49 -10.27
N CYS A 374 -12.56 18.86 -11.43
CA CYS A 374 -11.76 19.08 -12.65
C CYS A 374 -12.33 20.24 -13.48
N GLY A 375 -12.41 21.44 -12.89
CA GLY A 375 -13.21 22.56 -13.41
C GLY A 375 -12.79 23.18 -14.75
N ASN A 376 -11.62 22.82 -15.31
CA ASN A 376 -11.15 23.33 -16.59
C ASN A 376 -11.43 22.39 -17.77
N ILE A 377 -12.11 21.25 -17.55
CA ILE A 377 -12.45 20.33 -18.62
C ILE A 377 -13.48 20.98 -19.54
N GLU A 378 -13.09 21.26 -20.78
CA GLU A 378 -13.99 21.76 -21.82
C GLU A 378 -14.53 20.62 -22.69
N ASN A 379 -13.71 19.59 -22.92
CA ASN A 379 -14.03 18.46 -23.79
C ASN A 379 -13.84 17.14 -23.05
N PHE A 380 -14.91 16.35 -22.95
CA PHE A 380 -14.87 15.03 -22.36
C PHE A 380 -15.23 13.99 -23.42
N PHE A 381 -14.29 13.13 -23.79
CA PHE A 381 -14.50 12.10 -24.80
C PHE A 381 -14.74 10.76 -24.11
N CYS A 382 -15.87 10.12 -24.38
CA CYS A 382 -16.14 8.76 -23.95
C CYS A 382 -16.46 7.91 -25.17
N TYR A 383 -15.64 6.90 -25.44
CA TYR A 383 -15.76 6.03 -26.62
C TYR A 383 -16.54 4.74 -26.35
N ALA A 384 -17.10 4.58 -25.15
CA ALA A 384 -17.87 3.39 -24.80
C ALA A 384 -19.24 3.37 -25.49
N GLU A 385 -19.50 2.33 -26.28
CA GLU A 385 -20.81 2.10 -26.91
C GLU A 385 -21.87 1.72 -25.88
N GLU A 386 -21.48 0.94 -24.87
CA GLU A 386 -22.27 0.69 -23.67
C GLU A 386 -21.96 1.76 -22.63
N VAL A 387 -22.98 2.46 -22.13
CA VAL A 387 -22.80 3.57 -21.18
C VAL A 387 -22.14 3.06 -19.89
N PRO A 388 -20.93 3.53 -19.53
CA PRO A 388 -20.26 3.05 -18.33
C PRO A 388 -21.05 3.43 -17.07
N SER A 389 -21.10 2.51 -16.10
CA SER A 389 -21.68 2.81 -14.79
C SER A 389 -20.85 3.89 -14.10
N ALA A 390 -21.43 5.04 -13.78
CA ALA A 390 -20.76 6.13 -13.09
C ALA A 390 -21.51 6.52 -11.82
N SER A 391 -20.77 6.81 -10.74
CA SER A 391 -21.38 7.35 -9.52
C SER A 391 -21.91 8.77 -9.76
N TYR A 392 -23.03 9.15 -9.14
CA TYR A 392 -23.71 10.43 -9.38
C TYR A 392 -22.80 11.66 -9.33
N ASN A 393 -21.79 11.67 -8.44
CA ASN A 393 -20.86 12.79 -8.26
C ASN A 393 -19.56 12.66 -9.05
N ALA A 394 -19.45 11.71 -9.99
CA ALA A 394 -18.20 11.40 -10.70
C ALA A 394 -17.66 12.60 -11.50
N PHE A 395 -18.55 13.47 -11.98
CA PHE A 395 -18.24 14.60 -12.87
C PHE A 395 -18.57 15.97 -12.26
N ASP A 396 -18.82 16.01 -10.94
CA ASP A 396 -19.14 17.23 -10.20
C ASP A 396 -18.08 18.33 -10.44
N GLY A 397 -18.56 19.54 -10.77
CA GLY A 397 -17.73 20.74 -10.90
C GLY A 397 -17.28 21.08 -12.32
N PHE A 398 -17.67 20.31 -13.34
CA PHE A 398 -17.45 20.67 -14.75
C PHE A 398 -18.54 20.18 -15.72
N SER A 399 -19.34 19.17 -15.36
CA SER A 399 -20.31 18.53 -16.28
C SER A 399 -21.24 19.53 -16.99
N ASN A 400 -21.78 20.51 -16.27
CA ASN A 400 -22.70 21.51 -16.82
C ASN A 400 -22.06 22.42 -17.89
N ASP A 401 -20.75 22.64 -17.84
CA ASP A 401 -20.03 23.56 -18.72
C ASP A 401 -19.25 22.85 -19.84
N ALA A 402 -19.00 21.54 -19.67
CA ALA A 402 -18.23 20.73 -20.62
C ALA A 402 -19.10 20.16 -21.76
N THR A 403 -18.46 19.93 -22.91
CA THR A 403 -19.04 19.12 -23.98
C THR A 403 -18.63 17.66 -23.83
N LEU A 404 -19.63 16.78 -23.70
CA LEU A 404 -19.47 15.33 -23.77
C LEU A 404 -19.56 14.86 -25.23
N TYR A 405 -18.53 14.15 -25.69
CA TYR A 405 -18.47 13.51 -27.00
C TYR A 405 -18.60 11.99 -26.85
N VAL A 406 -19.59 11.39 -27.49
CA VAL A 406 -19.94 9.95 -27.39
C VAL A 406 -20.21 9.31 -28.75
N PRO A 407 -20.15 7.97 -28.90
CA PRO A 407 -20.47 7.31 -30.17
C PRO A 407 -21.88 7.68 -30.66
N ALA A 408 -22.03 7.92 -31.96
CA ALA A 408 -23.32 8.26 -32.55
C ALA A 408 -24.39 7.19 -32.29
N SER A 409 -23.98 5.91 -32.22
CA SER A 409 -24.83 4.77 -31.88
C SER A 409 -25.36 4.80 -30.44
N ALA A 410 -24.64 5.42 -29.51
CA ALA A 410 -24.93 5.40 -28.07
C ALA A 410 -25.49 6.73 -27.55
N ILE A 411 -25.55 7.79 -28.38
CA ILE A 411 -25.84 9.16 -27.91
C ILE A 411 -27.15 9.29 -27.12
N GLU A 412 -28.20 8.57 -27.51
CA GLU A 412 -29.50 8.61 -26.80
C GLU A 412 -29.44 7.90 -25.44
N ALA A 413 -28.59 6.87 -25.30
CA ALA A 413 -28.37 6.21 -24.02
C ALA A 413 -27.65 7.15 -23.03
N TYR A 414 -26.63 7.89 -23.49
CA TYR A 414 -25.94 8.87 -22.64
C TYR A 414 -26.86 10.02 -22.20
N LYS A 415 -27.76 10.49 -23.07
CA LYS A 415 -28.73 11.56 -22.73
C LYS A 415 -29.75 11.17 -21.67
N THR A 416 -29.96 9.87 -21.43
CA THR A 416 -30.99 9.35 -20.52
C THR A 416 -30.43 8.66 -19.28
N THR A 417 -29.10 8.56 -19.16
CA THR A 417 -28.44 7.84 -18.08
C THR A 417 -27.71 8.84 -17.17
N GLU A 418 -28.13 8.95 -15.91
CA GLU A 418 -27.39 9.72 -14.91
C GLU A 418 -26.07 9.00 -14.54
N PRO A 419 -24.98 9.74 -14.25
CA PRO A 419 -24.84 11.20 -14.31
C PRO A 419 -24.46 11.74 -15.70
N TRP A 420 -24.37 10.90 -16.73
CA TRP A 420 -23.97 11.34 -18.07
C TRP A 420 -24.93 12.34 -18.71
N SER A 421 -26.22 12.24 -18.38
CA SER A 421 -27.26 13.17 -18.80
C SER A 421 -27.11 14.57 -18.21
N GLU A 422 -26.26 14.77 -17.21
CA GLU A 422 -25.99 16.08 -16.59
C GLU A 422 -25.00 16.94 -17.39
N PHE A 423 -24.38 16.39 -18.42
CA PHE A 423 -23.49 17.19 -19.27
C PHE A 423 -24.27 18.25 -20.05
N GLY A 424 -23.81 19.51 -19.98
CA GLY A 424 -24.52 20.64 -20.56
C GLY A 424 -24.67 20.54 -22.08
N THR A 425 -23.72 19.91 -22.76
CA THR A 425 -23.81 19.60 -24.19
C THR A 425 -23.32 18.17 -24.45
N ILE A 426 -24.15 17.36 -25.13
CA ILE A 426 -23.78 16.01 -25.58
C ILE A 426 -23.79 15.98 -27.12
N LYS A 427 -22.64 15.66 -27.72
CA LYS A 427 -22.44 15.58 -29.18
C LYS A 427 -22.03 14.17 -29.59
N ALA A 428 -22.45 13.78 -30.79
CA ALA A 428 -21.87 12.62 -31.44
C ALA A 428 -20.41 12.93 -31.77
N ILE A 429 -19.55 11.93 -31.63
CA ILE A 429 -18.21 11.95 -32.21
C ILE A 429 -18.40 11.87 -33.73
N ASP A 430 -18.45 13.03 -34.38
CA ASP A 430 -18.64 13.15 -35.82
C ASP A 430 -17.27 13.08 -36.50
N THR A 431 -16.69 11.88 -36.53
CA THR A 431 -15.54 11.54 -37.38
C THR A 431 -15.25 10.05 -37.27
N THR A 432 -15.18 9.41 -38.44
CA THR A 432 -14.33 8.24 -38.71
C THR A 432 -12.82 8.57 -38.63
N GLU A 433 -12.45 9.64 -37.93
CA GLU A 433 -11.09 10.01 -37.56
C GLU A 433 -10.99 9.96 -36.04
N GLY A 434 -10.54 8.82 -35.51
CA GLY A 434 -10.13 8.75 -34.12
C GLY A 434 -10.05 7.36 -33.50
N VAL A 435 -10.93 6.40 -33.86
CA VAL A 435 -11.00 5.13 -33.09
C VAL A 435 -11.04 3.84 -33.92
N GLU A 436 -11.39 3.84 -35.20
CA GLU A 436 -11.10 2.65 -36.04
C GLU A 436 -9.60 2.50 -36.38
N SER A 437 -8.77 3.51 -36.06
CA SER A 437 -7.33 3.50 -36.31
C SER A 437 -6.44 3.46 -35.06
N VAL A 438 -6.96 3.53 -33.83
CA VAL A 438 -6.17 3.16 -32.65
C VAL A 438 -6.40 1.68 -32.35
N LYS A 439 -6.01 0.84 -33.33
CA LYS A 439 -5.34 -0.39 -32.93
C LYS A 439 -4.07 0.09 -32.23
N ASP A 440 -3.89 -0.26 -30.97
CA ASP A 440 -2.64 -0.07 -30.24
C ASP A 440 -1.53 -0.84 -30.95
N ARG A 441 -1.05 -0.25 -32.03
CA ARG A 441 0.03 -0.77 -32.81
C ARG A 441 1.28 -0.22 -32.18
N VAL A 442 1.83 -0.98 -31.24
CA VAL A 442 3.14 -0.70 -30.67
C VAL A 442 4.17 -0.91 -31.77
N ILE A 443 4.50 0.17 -32.48
CA ILE A 443 5.58 0.16 -33.46
C ILE A 443 6.88 0.32 -32.68
N SER A 444 7.65 -0.76 -32.57
CA SER A 444 8.98 -0.69 -31.97
C SER A 444 9.99 -0.35 -33.06
N ILE A 445 10.83 0.65 -32.79
CA ILE A 445 11.85 1.12 -33.72
C ILE A 445 13.21 0.97 -33.05
N GLN A 446 14.10 0.24 -33.71
CA GLN A 446 15.48 0.05 -33.27
C GLN A 446 16.41 0.38 -34.43
N SER A 447 17.53 1.03 -34.13
CA SER A 447 18.63 1.15 -35.08
C SER A 447 19.85 0.41 -34.57
N ALA A 448 20.47 -0.37 -35.46
CA ALA A 448 21.73 -1.04 -35.18
C ALA A 448 22.47 -1.36 -36.47
N SER A 449 23.78 -1.13 -36.50
CA SER A 449 24.69 -1.54 -37.57
C SER A 449 24.31 -1.03 -38.97
N GLY A 450 23.83 0.22 -39.08
CA GLY A 450 23.41 0.79 -40.36
C GLY A 450 22.04 0.30 -40.87
N PHE A 451 21.24 -0.30 -39.99
CA PHE A 451 19.86 -0.69 -40.28
C PHE A 451 18.87 0.02 -39.36
N VAL A 452 17.70 0.31 -39.92
CA VAL A 452 16.49 0.73 -39.19
C VAL A 452 15.53 -0.46 -39.23
N ASN A 453 15.21 -0.99 -38.05
CA ASN A 453 14.27 -2.09 -37.89
C ASN A 453 13.00 -1.57 -37.24
N ILE A 454 11.88 -1.84 -37.89
CA ILE A 454 10.54 -1.40 -37.46
C ILE A 454 9.69 -2.65 -37.33
N SER A 455 9.16 -2.91 -36.14
CA SER A 455 8.31 -4.08 -35.85
C SER A 455 6.95 -3.66 -35.33
N GLY A 456 6.00 -4.59 -35.32
CA GLY A 456 4.61 -4.34 -34.94
C GLY A 456 3.74 -3.81 -36.07
N LEU A 457 4.16 -3.95 -37.34
CA LEU A 457 3.37 -3.53 -38.52
C LEU A 457 2.33 -4.59 -38.92
N ASN A 458 1.35 -4.23 -39.75
CA ASN A 458 0.53 -5.25 -40.41
C ASN A 458 1.32 -5.92 -41.55
N ASN A 459 0.95 -7.15 -41.94
CA ASN A 459 1.62 -7.83 -43.05
C ASN A 459 1.35 -7.10 -44.39
N ASN A 460 2.35 -6.97 -45.26
CA ASN A 460 2.31 -6.22 -46.53
C ASN A 460 2.10 -4.69 -46.40
N GLU A 461 2.18 -4.14 -45.18
CA GLU A 461 2.13 -2.71 -44.94
C GLU A 461 3.38 -1.99 -45.44
N THR A 462 3.24 -0.79 -46.01
CA THR A 462 4.35 -0.06 -46.64
C THR A 462 4.88 1.04 -45.72
N VAL A 463 6.20 1.04 -45.50
CA VAL A 463 6.93 2.13 -44.85
C VAL A 463 7.73 2.89 -45.90
N SER A 464 7.63 4.21 -45.91
CA SER A 464 8.40 5.09 -46.79
C SER A 464 9.51 5.79 -46.03
N PHE A 465 10.72 5.83 -46.57
CA PHE A 465 11.90 6.39 -45.93
C PHE A 465 12.38 7.63 -46.67
N TYR A 466 12.70 8.68 -45.90
CA TYR A 466 13.17 9.97 -46.41
C TYR A 466 14.42 10.42 -45.66
N ALA A 467 15.26 11.20 -46.35
CA ALA A 467 16.29 11.98 -45.69
C ALA A 467 15.66 13.17 -44.96
N LEU A 468 16.41 13.80 -44.05
CA LEU A 468 15.92 14.93 -43.25
C LEU A 468 15.51 16.15 -44.09
N ASP A 469 16.07 16.29 -45.29
CA ASP A 469 15.73 17.33 -46.29
C ASP A 469 14.46 17.00 -47.11
N GLY A 470 13.81 15.87 -46.82
CA GLY A 470 12.60 15.41 -47.49
C GLY A 470 12.85 14.60 -48.77
N LYS A 471 14.10 14.35 -49.16
CA LYS A 471 14.40 13.51 -50.33
C LYS A 471 14.04 12.05 -50.07
N ALA A 472 13.31 11.43 -50.99
CA ALA A 472 12.94 10.02 -50.88
C ALA A 472 14.19 9.11 -50.95
N LEU A 473 14.32 8.19 -50.00
CA LEU A 473 15.39 7.20 -49.92
C LEU A 473 14.91 5.81 -50.41
N GLY A 474 13.63 5.49 -50.21
CA GLY A 474 13.05 4.23 -50.68
C GLY A 474 11.79 3.84 -49.91
N THR A 475 11.25 2.67 -50.23
CA THR A 475 10.08 2.08 -49.55
C THR A 475 10.32 0.60 -49.26
N ALA A 476 9.80 0.11 -48.14
CA ALA A 476 9.82 -1.31 -47.81
C ALA A 476 8.44 -1.80 -47.38
N LYS A 477 8.13 -3.05 -47.73
CA LYS A 477 6.89 -3.73 -47.32
C LYS A 477 7.18 -4.67 -46.17
N SER A 478 6.28 -4.66 -45.20
CA SER A 478 6.33 -5.54 -44.03
C SER A 478 6.13 -7.01 -44.44
N ILE A 479 6.99 -7.87 -43.89
CA ILE A 479 6.85 -9.33 -43.94
C ILE A 479 6.74 -9.80 -42.49
N ASP A 480 5.65 -10.49 -42.15
CA ASP A 480 5.35 -10.95 -40.78
C ASP A 480 5.41 -9.84 -39.73
N GLY A 481 5.00 -8.62 -40.12
CA GLY A 481 4.92 -7.46 -39.24
C GLY A 481 6.22 -6.69 -39.04
N ASN A 482 7.26 -6.99 -39.84
CA ASN A 482 8.58 -6.39 -39.70
C ASN A 482 9.06 -5.75 -41.01
N VAL A 483 9.73 -4.60 -40.88
CA VAL A 483 10.47 -3.92 -41.95
C VAL A 483 11.91 -3.69 -41.50
N SER A 484 12.87 -3.97 -42.38
CA SER A 484 14.26 -3.60 -42.23
C SER A 484 14.69 -2.73 -43.41
N PHE A 485 15.35 -1.61 -43.12
CA PHE A 485 15.84 -0.67 -44.13
C PHE A 485 17.30 -0.31 -43.88
N SER A 486 18.16 -0.49 -44.89
CA SER A 486 19.57 -0.12 -44.81
C SER A 486 19.74 1.39 -45.04
N ALA A 487 20.45 2.05 -44.15
CA ALA A 487 20.77 3.46 -44.23
C ALA A 487 22.21 3.72 -43.79
N LYS A 488 22.79 4.83 -44.26
CA LYS A 488 24.17 5.18 -43.90
C LYS A 488 24.25 5.48 -42.39
N GLN A 489 25.18 4.83 -41.71
CA GLN A 489 25.46 5.06 -40.29
C GLN A 489 25.78 6.54 -40.01
N GLY A 490 25.29 7.07 -38.89
CA GLY A 490 25.46 8.47 -38.49
C GLY A 490 24.55 9.45 -39.24
N THR A 491 23.54 8.97 -39.98
CA THR A 491 22.52 9.82 -40.61
C THR A 491 21.20 9.79 -39.84
N ILE A 492 20.33 10.75 -40.11
CA ILE A 492 18.94 10.75 -39.63
C ILE A 492 18.03 10.37 -40.78
N VAL A 493 17.20 9.35 -40.56
CA VAL A 493 16.18 8.90 -41.50
C VAL A 493 14.80 9.21 -40.93
N VAL A 494 13.89 9.63 -41.80
CA VAL A 494 12.47 9.80 -41.46
C VAL A 494 11.70 8.61 -42.00
N ALA A 495 11.14 7.79 -41.11
CA ALA A 495 10.23 6.70 -41.48
C ALA A 495 8.79 7.20 -41.40
N ARG A 496 8.08 7.12 -42.53
CA ARG A 496 6.65 7.46 -42.64
C ARG A 496 5.82 6.19 -42.70
N ILE A 497 4.86 6.09 -41.79
CA ILE A 497 3.98 4.92 -41.64
C ILE A 497 2.54 5.43 -41.62
N GLY A 498 1.82 5.23 -42.73
CA GLY A 498 0.52 5.87 -42.93
C GLY A 498 0.60 7.41 -42.89
N LYS A 499 -0.17 8.03 -41.98
CA LYS A 499 -0.16 9.49 -41.74
C LYS A 499 0.92 9.94 -40.75
N GLU A 500 1.56 9.02 -40.02
CA GLU A 500 2.56 9.32 -38.98
C GLU A 500 3.99 9.32 -39.51
N SER A 501 4.90 10.01 -38.82
CA SER A 501 6.32 10.07 -39.18
C SER A 501 7.21 10.09 -37.95
N VAL A 502 8.29 9.31 -37.97
CA VAL A 502 9.28 9.22 -36.88
C VAL A 502 10.67 9.52 -37.43
N LYS A 503 11.43 10.33 -36.69
CA LYS A 503 12.86 10.60 -36.96
C LYS A 503 13.72 9.60 -36.20
N ILE A 504 14.66 8.99 -36.89
CA ILE A 504 15.47 7.87 -36.38
C ILE A 504 16.94 8.20 -36.65
N ALA A 505 17.74 8.25 -35.59
CA ALA A 505 19.19 8.29 -35.73
C ALA A 505 19.68 6.89 -36.08
N VAL A 506 20.46 6.76 -37.16
CA VAL A 506 20.98 5.47 -37.63
C VAL A 506 22.30 5.19 -36.92
N GLU A 507 22.26 4.26 -35.97
CA GLU A 507 23.39 3.84 -35.13
C GLU A 507 24.34 2.85 -35.80
#